data_AF-A0A242MHV0-F1
#
_entry.id   AF-A0A242MHV0-F1
#
_cell.length_a   1.000
_cell.length_b   1.000
_cell.length_c   1.000
_cell.angle_alpha   90.00
_cell.angle_beta   90.00
_cell.angle_gamma   90.00
#
_symmetry.space_group_name_H-M   'P 1'
#
loop_
_entity.id
_entity.type
_entity.pdbx_description
1 polymer ?
#
loop_
_entity_poly.entity_id
_entity_poly.type
_entity_poly.pdbx_seq_one_letter_code
_entity_poly.pdbx_strand_id
1 'polypeptide(L)'
;MLNVPSPPSFPDTASMSALRSWYAGVGSREALERYCPQALEGGQSARGVIGRIRRQLASFAISRHRADLARLFQCAMGERTRYRKAATRALDILPTLAVPQPQVSDPIGPWLPSRVVHVLHQHGIRTLADLTVRIPRRQRWWRTIPGLGMRSARHIEAFFAAHPALTESARALIVMTTPEFVVPWESIRVPHEVDGSRGAFRAPKPMCALEADNDYQAISAWLEWHEAAETQRAYRLCRSKARGLSKREMICITYETSE
;
A
#
# COMPACT_ATOMS: atom_id res chain seq x y z
N MET A 1 -15.05 4.20 17.78
CA MET A 1 -14.07 5.20 17.33
C MET A 1 -12.69 4.62 17.53
N LEU A 2 -11.97 4.30 16.45
CA LEU A 2 -10.63 3.70 16.56
C LEU A 2 -9.64 4.81 16.89
N ASN A 3 -8.92 4.63 18.00
CA ASN A 3 -7.79 5.46 18.41
C ASN A 3 -6.66 5.25 17.39
N VAL A 4 -6.70 5.95 16.26
CA VAL A 4 -5.53 6.10 15.40
C VAL A 4 -4.52 6.86 16.26
N PRO A 5 -3.39 6.26 16.67
CA PRO A 5 -2.41 6.98 17.46
C PRO A 5 -1.99 8.18 16.64
N SER A 6 -2.27 9.38 17.16
CA SER A 6 -1.80 10.62 16.53
C SER A 6 -0.30 10.49 16.30
N PRO A 7 0.22 10.99 15.16
CA PRO A 7 1.65 10.92 14.89
C PRO A 7 2.40 11.50 16.10
N PRO A 8 3.48 10.84 16.57
CA PRO A 8 4.20 11.28 17.75
C PRO A 8 4.61 12.74 17.54
N SER A 9 4.16 13.62 18.44
CA SER A 9 4.50 15.04 18.35
C SER A 9 5.97 15.24 18.67
N PHE A 10 6.61 16.20 18.01
CA PHE A 10 7.97 16.60 18.35
C PHE A 10 7.98 17.33 19.70
N PRO A 11 8.93 17.08 20.62
CA PRO A 11 9.01 17.82 21.88
C PRO A 11 9.22 19.31 21.66
N ASP A 12 8.72 20.14 22.57
CA ASP A 12 8.94 21.59 22.51
C ASP A 12 10.43 21.97 22.72
N THR A 13 10.74 23.21 22.37
CA THR A 13 12.11 23.77 22.45
C THR A 13 12.69 23.73 23.86
N ALA A 14 11.84 23.92 24.87
CA ALA A 14 12.22 23.89 26.27
C ALA A 14 12.70 22.48 26.67
N SER A 15 11.90 21.46 26.34
CA SER A 15 12.17 20.04 26.59
C SER A 15 13.42 19.57 25.87
N MET A 16 13.63 20.06 24.64
CA MET A 16 14.86 19.84 23.87
C MET A 16 16.09 20.44 24.55
N SER A 17 15.97 21.65 25.11
CA SER A 17 17.07 22.33 25.80
C SER A 17 17.44 21.63 27.11
N ALA A 18 16.43 21.20 27.88
CA ALA A 18 16.63 20.36 29.06
C ALA A 18 17.36 19.05 28.69
N LEU A 19 16.94 18.38 27.62
CA LEU A 19 17.57 17.13 27.19
C LEU A 19 19.01 17.34 26.68
N ARG A 20 19.29 18.41 25.95
CA ARG A 20 20.66 18.78 25.53
C ARG A 20 21.56 19.00 26.75
N SER A 21 21.09 19.75 27.74
CA SER A 21 21.79 19.97 29.00
C SER A 21 22.05 18.67 29.76
N TRP A 22 21.07 17.76 29.79
CA TRP A 22 21.22 16.44 30.39
C TRP A 22 22.27 15.57 29.71
N TYR A 23 22.36 15.59 28.37
CA TYR A 23 23.44 14.91 27.64
C TYR A 23 24.81 15.57 27.87
N ALA A 24 24.86 16.89 28.09
CA ALA A 24 26.10 17.60 28.42
C ALA A 24 26.70 17.13 29.76
N GLY A 25 25.88 16.63 30.68
CA GLY A 25 26.31 16.04 31.95
C GLY A 25 25.48 16.51 33.15
N VAL A 26 24.66 17.54 32.96
CA VAL A 26 23.81 18.13 34.00
C VAL A 26 22.86 17.07 34.58
N GLY A 27 22.55 17.21 35.87
CA GLY A 27 21.59 16.34 36.56
C GLY A 27 20.18 16.47 35.96
N SER A 28 19.36 15.42 36.00
CA SER A 28 18.01 15.45 35.43
C SER A 28 17.12 16.53 36.05
N ARG A 29 17.24 16.76 37.36
CA ARG A 29 16.46 17.78 38.06
C ARG A 29 16.91 19.19 37.71
N GLU A 30 18.21 19.45 37.82
CA GLU A 30 18.81 20.74 37.47
C GLU A 30 18.53 21.15 36.01
N ALA A 31 18.62 20.21 35.06
CA ALA A 31 18.32 20.49 33.66
C ALA A 31 16.85 20.87 33.43
N LEU A 32 15.92 20.25 34.15
CA LEU A 32 14.49 20.57 34.05
C LEU A 32 14.16 21.88 34.77
N GLU A 33 14.71 22.13 35.95
CA GLU A 33 14.49 23.40 36.67
C GLU A 33 14.97 24.61 35.84
N ARG A 34 16.06 24.47 35.09
CA ARG A 34 16.61 25.53 34.25
C ARG A 34 15.79 25.84 33.00
N TYR A 35 15.22 24.81 32.35
CA TYR A 35 14.61 24.96 31.02
C TYR A 35 13.11 24.61 30.97
N CYS A 36 12.60 23.80 31.88
CA CYS A 36 11.21 23.34 31.94
C CYS A 36 10.70 23.15 33.40
N PRO A 37 10.74 24.18 34.27
CA PRO A 37 10.33 24.04 35.66
C PRO A 37 8.88 23.54 35.80
N GLN A 38 7.98 23.96 34.90
CA GLN A 38 6.59 23.55 34.84
C GLN A 38 6.40 22.03 34.68
N ALA A 39 7.37 21.33 34.08
CA ALA A 39 7.30 19.88 33.91
C ALA A 39 7.43 19.11 35.25
N LEU A 40 7.82 19.79 36.34
CA LEU A 40 7.99 19.22 37.68
C LEU A 40 6.79 19.46 38.61
N GLU A 41 5.85 20.35 38.23
CA GLU A 41 4.76 20.84 39.10
C GLU A 41 3.70 19.79 39.48
N GLY A 42 3.79 18.55 38.97
CA GLY A 42 2.86 17.45 39.27
C GLY A 42 3.45 16.30 40.09
N GLY A 43 4.50 16.54 40.89
CA GLY A 43 5.19 15.48 41.66
C GLY A 43 5.93 14.46 40.77
N GLN A 44 6.15 14.79 39.50
CA GLN A 44 6.81 13.89 38.56
C GLN A 44 8.30 13.80 38.85
N SER A 45 8.84 12.58 38.81
CA SER A 45 10.28 12.38 38.92
C SER A 45 10.99 13.02 37.72
N ALA A 46 11.98 13.88 37.99
CA ALA A 46 12.82 14.51 36.97
C ALA A 46 13.45 13.48 36.00
N ARG A 47 13.88 12.31 36.51
CA ARG A 47 14.38 11.21 35.68
C ARG A 47 13.28 10.62 34.79
N GLY A 48 12.05 10.53 35.30
CA GLY A 48 10.88 10.08 34.57
C GLY A 48 10.50 11.02 33.42
N VAL A 49 10.56 12.33 33.64
CA VAL A 49 10.32 13.36 32.62
C VAL A 49 11.36 13.27 31.50
N ILE A 50 12.66 13.24 31.83
CA ILE A 50 13.73 13.03 30.83
C ILE A 50 13.53 11.72 30.06
N GLY A 51 13.18 10.63 30.75
CA GLY A 51 12.87 9.35 30.11
C GLY A 51 11.69 9.43 29.13
N ARG A 52 10.68 10.24 29.44
CA ARG A 52 9.52 10.47 28.56
C ARG A 52 9.92 11.25 27.30
N ILE A 53 10.66 12.35 27.45
CA ILE A 53 11.15 13.15 26.32
C ILE A 53 12.00 12.27 25.37
N ARG A 54 12.88 11.43 25.94
CA ARG A 54 13.69 10.48 25.17
C ARG A 54 12.85 9.46 24.39
N ARG A 55 11.81 8.89 25.00
CA ARG A 55 10.89 7.97 24.32
C ARG A 55 10.10 8.68 23.21
N GLN A 56 9.65 9.90 23.45
CA GLN A 56 8.96 10.71 22.46
C GLN A 56 9.84 10.96 21.22
N LEU A 57 11.11 11.31 21.41
CA LEU A 57 12.08 11.46 20.32
C LEU A 57 12.38 10.14 19.61
N ALA A 58 12.48 9.03 20.33
CA ALA A 58 12.66 7.72 19.72
C ALA A 58 11.47 7.36 18.82
N SER A 59 10.23 7.58 19.30
CA SER A 59 9.01 7.36 18.52
C SER A 59 8.95 8.28 17.30
N PHE A 60 9.34 9.55 17.44
CA PHE A 60 9.43 10.49 16.33
C PHE A 60 10.48 10.06 15.29
N ALA A 61 11.66 9.62 15.72
CA ALA A 61 12.68 9.10 14.81
C ALA A 61 12.19 7.85 14.05
N ILE A 62 11.46 6.96 14.72
CA ILE A 62 10.84 5.77 14.10
C ILE A 62 9.78 6.18 13.06
N SER A 63 8.95 7.19 13.35
CA SER A 63 7.95 7.68 12.39
C SER A 63 8.57 8.32 11.16
N ARG A 64 9.86 8.73 11.24
CA ARG A 64 10.67 9.20 10.11
C ARG A 64 11.56 8.12 9.49
N HIS A 65 11.32 6.84 9.81
CA HIS A 65 12.12 5.68 9.38
C HIS A 65 13.62 5.76 9.74
N ARG A 66 13.98 6.48 10.80
CA ARG A 66 15.35 6.59 11.31
C ARG A 66 15.53 5.79 12.61
N ALA A 67 15.45 4.46 12.49
CA ALA A 67 15.66 3.55 13.60
C ALA A 67 17.09 3.65 14.18
N ASP A 68 18.06 4.06 13.36
CA ASP A 68 19.43 4.39 13.75
C ASP A 68 19.47 5.54 14.76
N LEU A 69 18.74 6.63 14.49
CA LEU A 69 18.65 7.77 15.40
C LEU A 69 17.82 7.44 16.65
N ALA A 70 16.77 6.63 16.50
CA ALA A 70 15.93 6.20 17.63
C ALA A 70 16.74 5.46 18.72
N ARG A 71 17.69 4.61 18.32
CA ARG A 71 18.56 3.84 19.24
C ARG A 71 19.39 4.76 20.15
N LEU A 72 19.80 5.93 19.67
CA LEU A 72 20.55 6.90 20.47
C LEU A 72 19.75 7.39 21.68
N PHE A 73 18.43 7.51 21.54
CA PHE A 73 17.55 7.93 22.63
C PHE A 73 17.09 6.77 23.53
N GLN A 74 17.39 5.51 23.17
CA GLN A 74 17.03 4.32 23.95
C GLN A 74 18.17 3.78 24.82
N CYS A 75 19.38 4.36 24.75
CA CYS A 75 20.55 3.94 25.53
C CYS A 75 20.34 3.93 27.06
N ALA A 76 21.14 3.17 27.81
CA ALA A 76 21.07 3.23 29.27
C ALA A 76 21.49 4.61 29.79
N MET A 77 20.90 5.09 30.91
CA MET A 77 21.24 6.43 31.44
C MET A 77 22.73 6.59 31.77
N GLY A 78 23.40 5.51 32.19
CA GLY A 78 24.84 5.48 32.48
C GLY A 78 25.71 5.65 31.24
N GLU A 79 25.20 5.34 30.04
CA GLU A 79 25.94 5.45 28.78
C GLU A 79 25.76 6.81 28.09
N ARG A 80 25.01 7.74 28.69
CA ARG A 80 24.67 9.03 28.07
C ARG A 80 25.88 9.82 27.59
N THR A 81 27.01 9.74 28.31
CA THR A 81 28.25 10.44 27.97
C THR A 81 28.89 9.90 26.68
N ARG A 82 28.80 8.59 26.46
CA ARG A 82 29.26 7.92 25.22
C ARG A 82 28.44 8.38 24.01
N TYR A 83 27.12 8.48 24.18
CA TYR A 83 26.22 8.88 23.10
C TYR A 83 26.06 10.39 22.94
N ARG A 84 26.62 11.23 23.82
CA ARG A 84 26.44 12.69 23.84
C ARG A 84 26.55 13.32 22.45
N LYS A 85 27.70 13.17 21.78
CA LYS A 85 27.94 13.82 20.47
C LYS A 85 26.93 13.35 19.42
N ALA A 86 26.64 12.05 19.37
CA ALA A 86 25.69 11.49 18.42
C ALA A 86 24.25 11.93 18.72
N ALA A 87 23.84 11.93 19.98
CA ALA A 87 22.52 12.37 20.43
C ALA A 87 22.31 13.87 20.16
N THR A 88 23.29 14.73 20.45
CA THR A 88 23.19 16.16 20.13
C THR A 88 23.02 16.39 18.63
N ARG A 89 23.82 15.74 17.78
CA ARG A 89 23.63 15.82 16.32
C ARG A 89 22.25 15.32 15.88
N ALA A 90 21.77 14.23 16.46
CA ALA A 90 20.44 13.71 16.17
C ALA A 90 19.33 14.72 16.56
N LEU A 91 19.47 15.42 17.69
CA LEU A 91 18.54 16.48 18.11
C LEU A 91 18.50 17.65 17.13
N ASP A 92 19.58 17.92 16.39
CA ASP A 92 19.65 18.99 15.39
C ASP A 92 19.08 18.57 14.03
N ILE A 93 19.26 17.30 13.65
CA ILE A 93 18.80 16.76 12.36
C ILE A 93 17.33 16.35 12.39
N LEU A 94 16.84 15.76 13.49
CA LEU A 94 15.46 15.25 13.57
C LEU A 94 14.37 16.28 13.18
N PRO A 95 14.44 17.56 13.57
CA PRO A 95 13.45 18.56 13.16
C PRO A 95 13.41 18.82 11.65
N THR A 96 14.53 18.65 10.94
CA THR A 96 14.66 18.99 9.52
C THR A 96 14.31 17.83 8.60
N LEU A 97 14.19 16.61 9.13
CA LEU A 97 13.76 15.46 8.34
C LEU A 97 12.36 15.71 7.79
N ALA A 98 12.12 15.26 6.56
CA ALA A 98 10.77 15.21 5.98
C ALA A 98 9.98 14.02 6.55
N VAL A 99 8.66 14.07 6.43
CA VAL A 99 7.83 12.86 6.61
C VAL A 99 8.12 11.96 5.41
N PRO A 100 8.57 10.71 5.62
CA PRO A 100 8.82 9.81 4.51
C PRO A 100 7.53 9.58 3.72
N GLN A 101 7.63 9.62 2.39
CA GLN A 101 6.53 9.30 1.47
C GLN A 101 6.67 7.83 1.05
N PRO A 102 5.60 7.02 1.16
CA PRO A 102 5.68 5.61 0.80
C PRO A 102 5.89 5.43 -0.70
N GLN A 103 6.90 4.64 -1.06
CA GLN A 103 7.18 4.25 -2.43
C GLN A 103 6.76 2.81 -2.68
N VAL A 104 6.43 2.50 -3.94
CA VAL A 104 5.95 1.16 -4.35
C VAL A 104 6.96 0.05 -4.06
N SER A 105 8.26 0.32 -4.17
CA SER A 105 9.34 -0.63 -3.88
C SER A 105 9.61 -0.80 -2.38
N ASP A 106 9.00 0.01 -1.52
CA ASP A 106 9.30 -0.03 -0.10
C ASP A 106 8.84 -1.34 0.53
N PRO A 107 9.62 -1.89 1.49
CA PRO A 107 9.18 -3.02 2.29
C PRO A 107 7.96 -2.62 3.12
N ILE A 108 7.04 -3.56 3.36
CA ILE A 108 5.83 -3.30 4.16
C ILE A 108 6.09 -3.07 5.66
N GLY A 109 7.27 -3.47 6.15
CA GLY A 109 7.64 -3.48 7.56
C GLY A 109 7.57 -2.11 8.27
N PRO A 110 8.17 -1.06 7.71
CA PRO A 110 8.15 0.28 8.31
C PRO A 110 6.77 0.95 8.32
N TRP A 111 5.85 0.50 7.48
CA TRP A 111 4.56 1.15 7.24
C TRP A 111 3.39 0.46 7.94
N LEU A 112 3.50 -0.84 8.22
CA LEU A 112 2.41 -1.65 8.79
C LEU A 112 2.80 -2.24 10.15
N PRO A 113 1.81 -2.55 11.02
CA PRO A 113 2.09 -3.19 12.31
C PRO A 113 2.79 -4.55 12.14
N SER A 114 3.79 -4.85 12.97
CA SER A 114 4.63 -6.06 12.86
C SER A 114 3.85 -7.37 12.78
N ARG A 115 2.71 -7.47 13.50
CA ARG A 115 1.82 -8.64 13.45
C ARG A 115 1.22 -8.85 12.05
N VAL A 116 0.83 -7.76 11.39
CA VAL A 116 0.26 -7.79 10.03
C VAL A 116 1.36 -8.11 9.02
N VAL A 117 2.53 -7.50 9.18
CA VAL A 117 3.71 -7.74 8.35
C VAL A 117 4.12 -9.21 8.34
N HIS A 118 4.14 -9.86 9.52
CA HIS A 118 4.47 -11.27 9.62
C HIS A 118 3.53 -12.16 8.79
N VAL A 119 2.21 -11.92 8.90
CA VAL A 119 1.20 -12.65 8.12
C VAL A 119 1.35 -12.39 6.63
N LEU A 120 1.56 -11.13 6.23
CA LEU A 120 1.75 -10.77 4.82
C LEU A 120 3.01 -11.43 4.22
N HIS A 121 4.10 -11.48 4.97
CA HIS A 121 5.33 -12.15 4.55
C HIS A 121 5.16 -13.67 4.35
N GLN A 122 4.37 -14.33 5.19
CA GLN A 122 4.04 -15.76 5.00
C GLN A 122 3.31 -16.02 3.67
N HIS A 123 2.57 -15.03 3.18
CA HIS A 123 1.89 -15.07 1.88
C HIS A 123 2.71 -14.50 0.72
N GLY A 124 4.01 -14.28 0.93
CA GLY A 124 4.94 -13.80 -0.11
C GLY A 124 4.81 -12.30 -0.44
N ILE A 125 4.03 -11.54 0.34
CA ILE A 125 3.88 -10.10 0.17
C ILE A 125 5.00 -9.43 0.98
N ARG A 126 5.96 -8.79 0.28
CA ARG A 126 7.11 -8.15 0.93
C ARG A 126 7.14 -6.64 0.75
N THR A 127 6.61 -6.16 -0.37
CA THR A 127 6.63 -4.74 -0.75
C THR A 127 5.23 -4.13 -0.78
N LEU A 128 5.15 -2.80 -0.74
CA LEU A 128 3.89 -2.09 -0.95
C LEU A 128 3.33 -2.38 -2.35
N ALA A 129 4.17 -2.55 -3.37
CA ALA A 129 3.77 -3.01 -4.70
C ALA A 129 3.04 -4.36 -4.64
N ASP A 130 3.64 -5.39 -4.02
CA ASP A 130 3.02 -6.73 -3.91
C ASP A 130 1.63 -6.66 -3.27
N LEU A 131 1.52 -5.80 -2.25
CA LEU A 131 0.28 -5.59 -1.52
C LEU A 131 -0.76 -4.88 -2.42
N THR A 132 -0.37 -3.82 -3.12
CA THR A 132 -1.23 -3.12 -4.08
C THR A 132 -1.61 -3.93 -5.32
N VAL A 133 -0.92 -5.00 -5.69
CA VAL A 133 -1.41 -5.87 -6.78
C VAL A 133 -2.60 -6.71 -6.30
N ARG A 134 -2.60 -7.11 -5.03
CA ARG A 134 -3.60 -8.06 -4.48
C ARG A 134 -4.85 -7.39 -3.89
N ILE A 135 -4.74 -6.17 -3.36
CA ILE A 135 -5.83 -5.44 -2.70
C ILE A 135 -6.91 -4.89 -3.67
N PRO A 136 -6.58 -4.25 -4.82
CA PRO A 136 -7.55 -3.41 -5.53
C PRO A 136 -8.67 -4.14 -6.25
N ARG A 137 -8.58 -5.47 -6.43
CA ARG A 137 -9.49 -6.21 -7.34
C ARG A 137 -10.59 -6.99 -6.64
N ARG A 138 -10.60 -7.11 -5.30
CA ARG A 138 -11.54 -8.00 -4.61
C ARG A 138 -12.10 -7.36 -3.34
N GLN A 139 -13.42 -7.28 -3.26
CA GLN A 139 -14.08 -7.07 -1.96
C GLN A 139 -13.65 -8.19 -1.00
N ARG A 140 -13.29 -7.82 0.24
CA ARG A 140 -12.88 -8.78 1.28
C ARG A 140 -11.62 -9.60 0.93
N TRP A 141 -10.67 -9.01 0.20
CA TRP A 141 -9.38 -9.63 -0.16
C TRP A 141 -8.67 -10.31 1.02
N TRP A 142 -8.79 -9.77 2.24
CA TRP A 142 -8.18 -10.34 3.44
C TRP A 142 -8.68 -11.74 3.80
N ARG A 143 -9.84 -12.18 3.28
CA ARG A 143 -10.34 -13.55 3.51
C ARG A 143 -9.45 -14.63 2.91
N THR A 144 -8.66 -14.30 1.89
CA THR A 144 -7.72 -15.25 1.27
C THR A 144 -6.39 -15.35 2.01
N ILE A 145 -6.18 -14.52 3.04
CA ILE A 145 -4.95 -14.45 3.84
C ILE A 145 -5.29 -14.89 5.27
N PRO A 146 -5.13 -16.19 5.60
CA PRO A 146 -5.20 -16.70 6.96
C PRO A 146 -4.46 -15.81 7.96
N GLY A 147 -5.12 -15.43 9.06
CA GLY A 147 -4.54 -14.58 10.09
C GLY A 147 -4.70 -13.07 9.87
N LEU A 148 -5.18 -12.62 8.69
CA LEU A 148 -5.50 -11.22 8.44
C LEU A 148 -6.98 -10.92 8.73
N GLY A 149 -7.23 -10.27 9.87
CA GLY A 149 -8.59 -9.88 10.27
C GLY A 149 -9.12 -8.64 9.53
N MET A 150 -10.45 -8.48 9.50
CA MET A 150 -11.15 -7.34 8.89
C MET A 150 -10.64 -5.98 9.41
N ARG A 151 -10.31 -5.87 10.71
CA ARG A 151 -9.78 -4.62 11.29
C ARG A 151 -8.43 -4.23 10.70
N SER A 152 -7.52 -5.19 10.56
CA SER A 152 -6.21 -4.96 9.93
C SER A 152 -6.36 -4.62 8.46
N ALA A 153 -7.28 -5.28 7.76
CA ALA A 153 -7.57 -4.98 6.36
C ALA A 153 -8.09 -3.56 6.15
N ARG A 154 -9.05 -3.11 6.97
CA ARG A 154 -9.55 -1.72 6.95
C ARG A 154 -8.46 -0.70 7.26
N HIS A 155 -7.53 -1.04 8.14
CA HIS A 155 -6.40 -0.16 8.44
C HIS A 155 -5.46 -0.02 7.23
N ILE A 156 -5.17 -1.12 6.53
CA ILE A 156 -4.39 -1.10 5.29
C ILE A 156 -5.13 -0.30 4.21
N GLU A 157 -6.44 -0.48 4.06
CA GLU A 157 -7.26 0.29 3.11
C GLU A 157 -7.24 1.79 3.43
N ALA A 158 -7.37 2.18 4.69
CA ALA A 158 -7.25 3.57 5.12
C ALA A 158 -5.85 4.15 4.85
N PHE A 159 -4.80 3.37 5.03
CA PHE A 159 -3.43 3.77 4.68
C PHE A 159 -3.29 4.06 3.18
N PHE A 160 -3.81 3.20 2.30
CA PHE A 160 -3.78 3.45 0.85
C PHE A 160 -4.67 4.62 0.43
N ALA A 161 -5.82 4.82 1.08
CA ALA A 161 -6.69 5.96 0.84
C ALA A 161 -6.00 7.30 1.21
N ALA A 162 -5.16 7.30 2.25
CA ALA A 162 -4.36 8.45 2.64
C ALA A 162 -3.18 8.73 1.69
N HIS A 163 -2.78 7.74 0.87
CA HIS A 163 -1.64 7.84 -0.05
C HIS A 163 -2.05 7.47 -1.50
N PRO A 164 -2.88 8.31 -2.16
CA PRO A 164 -3.38 8.02 -3.51
C PRO A 164 -2.24 7.91 -4.55
N ALA A 165 -1.15 8.66 -4.38
CA ALA A 165 0.02 8.59 -5.26
C ALA A 165 0.67 7.19 -5.29
N LEU A 166 0.75 6.52 -4.13
CA LEU A 166 1.26 5.15 -4.02
C LEU A 166 0.39 4.16 -4.81
N THR A 167 -0.93 4.31 -4.71
CA THR A 167 -1.90 3.48 -5.44
C THR A 167 -1.80 3.69 -6.94
N GLU A 168 -1.60 4.94 -7.39
CA GLU A 168 -1.44 5.25 -8.81
C GLU A 168 -0.11 4.71 -9.36
N SER A 169 1.00 4.91 -8.65
CA SER A 169 2.30 4.34 -9.03
C SER A 169 2.25 2.80 -9.12
N ALA A 170 1.56 2.15 -8.18
CA ALA A 170 1.36 0.70 -8.23
C ALA A 170 0.53 0.25 -9.44
N ARG A 171 -0.52 1.01 -9.79
CA ARG A 171 -1.33 0.74 -10.99
C ARG A 171 -0.50 0.86 -12.26
N ALA A 172 0.35 1.89 -12.34
CA ALA A 172 1.26 2.08 -13.48
C ALA A 172 2.19 0.86 -13.65
N LEU A 173 2.74 0.32 -12.55
CA LEU A 173 3.54 -0.90 -12.59
C LEU A 173 2.74 -2.10 -13.12
N ILE A 174 1.52 -2.32 -12.63
CA ILE A 174 0.67 -3.45 -13.06
C ILE A 174 0.34 -3.35 -14.56
N VAL A 175 0.03 -2.14 -15.05
CA VAL A 175 -0.27 -1.91 -16.47
C VAL A 175 0.93 -2.27 -17.35
N MET A 176 2.16 -2.01 -16.89
CA MET A 176 3.37 -2.40 -17.62
C MET A 176 3.61 -3.92 -17.62
N THR A 177 3.15 -4.65 -16.59
CA THR A 177 3.43 -6.10 -16.45
C THR A 177 2.33 -7.01 -16.99
N THR A 178 1.14 -6.51 -17.32
CA THR A 178 0.09 -7.33 -17.96
C THR A 178 0.16 -7.19 -19.47
N PRO A 179 0.60 -8.23 -20.23
CA PRO A 179 0.28 -8.30 -21.64
C PRO A 179 -1.24 -8.26 -21.80
N GLU A 180 -1.73 -7.59 -22.84
CA GLU A 180 -3.15 -7.59 -23.21
C GLU A 180 -3.56 -9.00 -23.67
N PHE A 181 -3.74 -9.94 -22.73
CA PHE A 181 -4.12 -11.33 -23.03
C PHE A 181 -5.60 -11.48 -23.42
N VAL A 182 -6.43 -10.46 -23.16
CA VAL A 182 -7.85 -10.46 -23.51
C VAL A 182 -8.07 -9.44 -24.62
N VAL A 183 -8.01 -9.92 -25.85
CA VAL A 183 -8.44 -9.16 -27.02
C VAL A 183 -9.89 -9.47 -27.33
N PRO A 184 -10.63 -8.53 -27.95
CA PRO A 184 -11.96 -8.86 -28.44
C PRO A 184 -11.93 -9.99 -29.46
N TRP A 185 -13.04 -10.71 -29.58
CA TRP A 185 -13.18 -11.87 -30.47
C TRP A 185 -12.69 -11.60 -31.90
N GLU A 186 -13.04 -10.48 -32.52
CA GLU A 186 -12.66 -10.14 -33.90
C GLU A 186 -11.18 -9.78 -34.07
N SER A 187 -10.48 -9.54 -32.96
CA SER A 187 -9.05 -9.24 -32.93
C SER A 187 -8.24 -10.45 -32.45
N ILE A 188 -8.90 -11.57 -32.14
CA ILE A 188 -8.22 -12.79 -31.74
C ILE A 188 -7.44 -13.34 -32.94
N ARG A 189 -6.18 -13.70 -32.68
CA ARG A 189 -5.33 -14.42 -33.63
C ARG A 189 -5.12 -15.81 -33.03
N VAL A 190 -5.86 -16.79 -33.54
CA VAL A 190 -5.74 -18.18 -33.10
C VAL A 190 -4.61 -18.84 -33.89
N PRO A 191 -3.56 -19.39 -33.23
CA PRO A 191 -2.53 -20.15 -33.91
C PRO A 191 -3.10 -21.39 -34.61
N HIS A 192 -2.53 -21.76 -35.75
CA HIS A 192 -3.02 -22.87 -36.58
C HIS A 192 -3.00 -24.22 -35.83
N GLU A 193 -2.13 -24.38 -34.85
CA GLU A 193 -2.04 -25.60 -34.03
C GLU A 193 -3.30 -25.83 -33.16
N VAL A 194 -4.06 -24.76 -32.90
CA VAL A 194 -5.23 -24.75 -32.00
C VAL A 194 -6.46 -24.10 -32.65
N ASP A 195 -6.45 -23.86 -33.96
CA ASP A 195 -7.57 -23.23 -34.67
C ASP A 195 -8.76 -24.17 -34.90
N GLY A 196 -8.59 -25.46 -34.64
CA GLY A 196 -9.64 -26.48 -34.79
C GLY A 196 -9.84 -27.00 -36.22
N SER A 197 -9.03 -26.56 -37.18
CA SER A 197 -9.06 -27.06 -38.57
C SER A 197 -8.79 -28.56 -38.67
N ARG A 198 -7.96 -29.10 -37.77
CA ARG A 198 -7.58 -30.52 -37.67
C ARG A 198 -8.23 -31.25 -36.48
N GLY A 199 -9.29 -30.69 -35.91
CA GLY A 199 -9.96 -31.26 -34.74
C GLY A 199 -10.60 -32.63 -35.06
N ALA A 200 -10.42 -33.61 -34.18
CA ALA A 200 -10.97 -34.96 -34.35
C ALA A 200 -12.52 -34.99 -34.41
N PHE A 201 -13.18 -33.95 -33.92
CA PHE A 201 -14.64 -33.80 -33.91
C PHE A 201 -15.18 -32.95 -35.08
N ARG A 202 -14.32 -32.53 -36.03
CA ARG A 202 -14.75 -31.78 -37.20
C ARG A 202 -15.30 -32.75 -38.25
N ALA A 203 -16.54 -32.52 -38.67
CA ALA A 203 -17.16 -33.30 -39.73
C ALA A 203 -16.43 -33.05 -41.08
N PRO A 204 -16.46 -34.01 -42.03
CA PRO A 204 -15.96 -33.77 -43.38
C PRO A 204 -16.68 -32.58 -44.03
N LYS A 205 -15.94 -31.72 -44.77
CA LYS A 205 -16.49 -30.51 -45.42
C LYS A 205 -17.82 -30.69 -46.14
N PRO A 206 -18.06 -31.77 -46.91
CA PRO A 206 -19.34 -31.96 -47.61
C PRO A 206 -20.55 -32.13 -46.67
N MET A 207 -20.33 -32.42 -45.39
CA MET A 207 -21.36 -32.58 -44.36
C MET A 207 -21.53 -31.32 -43.49
N CYS A 208 -20.68 -30.31 -43.67
CA CYS A 208 -20.75 -29.06 -42.92
C CYS A 208 -21.78 -28.12 -43.55
N ALA A 209 -22.77 -27.68 -42.77
CA ALA A 209 -23.76 -26.69 -43.21
C ALA A 209 -23.19 -25.26 -43.26
N LEU A 210 -22.06 -25.02 -42.58
CA LEU A 210 -21.34 -23.74 -42.58
C LEU A 210 -20.06 -23.89 -43.41
N GLU A 211 -19.83 -22.94 -44.31
CA GLU A 211 -18.58 -22.79 -45.08
C GLU A 211 -17.46 -22.23 -44.18
N ALA A 212 -16.99 -23.04 -43.23
CA ALA A 212 -15.98 -22.66 -42.25
C ALA A 212 -14.87 -23.70 -42.14
N ASP A 213 -13.62 -23.27 -42.26
CA ASP A 213 -12.42 -24.12 -42.26
C ASP A 213 -11.78 -24.30 -40.87
N ASN A 214 -12.12 -23.45 -39.91
CA ASN A 214 -11.63 -23.50 -38.54
C ASN A 214 -12.70 -23.02 -37.56
N ASP A 215 -12.44 -23.15 -36.26
CA ASP A 215 -13.44 -22.90 -35.22
C ASP A 215 -13.77 -21.41 -35.11
N TYR A 216 -12.78 -20.57 -35.38
CA TYR A 216 -12.96 -19.12 -35.44
C TYR A 216 -13.99 -18.70 -36.51
N GLN A 217 -13.86 -19.26 -37.72
CA GLN A 217 -14.79 -19.01 -38.82
C GLN A 217 -16.17 -19.60 -38.54
N ALA A 218 -16.24 -20.79 -37.93
CA ALA A 218 -17.50 -21.45 -37.61
C ALA A 218 -18.32 -20.64 -36.59
N ILE A 219 -17.67 -20.16 -35.51
CA ILE A 219 -18.31 -19.32 -34.50
C ILE A 219 -18.71 -17.97 -35.10
N SER A 220 -17.87 -17.36 -35.95
CA SER A 220 -18.18 -16.09 -36.60
C SER A 220 -19.40 -16.23 -37.53
N ALA A 221 -19.44 -17.26 -38.37
CA ALA A 221 -20.56 -17.54 -39.27
C ALA A 221 -21.85 -17.85 -38.49
N TRP A 222 -21.76 -18.56 -37.37
CA TRP A 222 -22.90 -18.82 -36.49
C TRP A 222 -23.44 -17.53 -35.85
N LEU A 223 -22.56 -16.66 -35.34
CA LEU A 223 -22.95 -15.37 -34.78
C LEU A 223 -23.61 -14.45 -35.82
N GLU A 224 -23.10 -14.46 -37.05
CA GLU A 224 -23.70 -13.73 -38.18
C GLU A 224 -25.09 -14.26 -38.55
N TRP A 225 -25.31 -15.57 -38.43
CA TRP A 225 -26.58 -16.22 -38.76
C TRP A 225 -27.64 -16.12 -37.65
N HIS A 226 -27.26 -15.92 -36.39
CA HIS A 226 -28.17 -15.98 -35.24
C HIS A 226 -28.43 -14.66 -34.50
N GLU A 227 -27.68 -13.60 -34.72
CA GLU A 227 -27.97 -12.32 -34.07
C GLU A 227 -28.86 -11.40 -34.91
N ALA A 228 -29.95 -10.92 -34.31
CA ALA A 228 -30.66 -9.73 -34.81
C ALA A 228 -29.69 -8.53 -34.84
N ALA A 229 -29.75 -7.74 -35.91
CA ALA A 229 -28.83 -6.62 -36.15
C ALA A 229 -28.78 -5.61 -34.99
N GLU A 230 -29.86 -5.50 -34.22
CA GLU A 230 -29.99 -4.66 -33.02
C GLU A 230 -29.11 -5.16 -31.85
N THR A 231 -28.99 -6.47 -31.63
CA THR A 231 -28.17 -7.07 -30.56
C THR A 231 -26.68 -6.92 -30.87
N GLN A 232 -26.29 -7.13 -32.13
CA GLN A 232 -24.94 -6.85 -32.60
C GLN A 232 -24.55 -5.38 -32.40
N ARG A 233 -25.45 -4.45 -32.70
CA ARG A 233 -25.22 -3.01 -32.46
C ARG A 233 -25.12 -2.70 -30.97
N ALA A 234 -25.94 -3.32 -30.12
CA ALA A 234 -25.88 -3.13 -28.66
C ALA A 234 -24.56 -3.65 -28.07
N TYR A 235 -24.06 -4.81 -28.50
CA TYR A 235 -22.75 -5.33 -28.08
C TYR A 235 -21.58 -4.52 -28.63
N ARG A 236 -21.65 -4.06 -29.90
CA ARG A 236 -20.65 -3.14 -30.47
C ARG A 236 -20.65 -1.77 -29.76
N LEU A 237 -21.81 -1.27 -29.34
CA LEU A 237 -21.96 0.01 -28.64
C LEU A 237 -21.53 -0.06 -27.17
N CYS A 238 -21.90 -1.12 -26.44
CA CYS A 238 -21.36 -1.38 -25.10
C CYS A 238 -19.83 -1.45 -25.12
N ARG A 239 -19.26 -1.97 -26.21
CA ARG A 239 -17.83 -2.11 -26.42
C ARG A 239 -17.10 -0.84 -26.86
N SER A 240 -17.74 0.05 -27.62
CA SER A 240 -17.15 1.36 -27.94
C SER A 240 -17.16 2.28 -26.72
N LYS A 241 -18.22 2.23 -25.90
CA LYS A 241 -18.26 2.89 -24.58
C LYS A 241 -17.15 2.36 -23.67
N ALA A 242 -16.94 1.04 -23.57
CA ALA A 242 -15.85 0.47 -22.77
C ALA A 242 -14.43 0.88 -23.22
N ARG A 243 -14.24 1.22 -24.51
CA ARG A 243 -12.94 1.72 -25.05
C ARG A 243 -12.75 3.24 -24.89
N GLY A 244 -13.84 4.02 -24.83
CA GLY A 244 -13.78 5.48 -24.68
C GLY A 244 -13.86 5.97 -23.24
N LEU A 245 -14.31 5.13 -22.31
CA LEU A 245 -14.35 5.44 -20.88
C LEU A 245 -12.95 5.27 -20.28
N SER A 246 -12.43 6.32 -19.65
CA SER A 246 -11.26 6.19 -18.77
C SER A 246 -11.59 5.16 -17.69
N LYS A 247 -10.62 4.35 -17.24
CA LYS A 247 -10.79 3.33 -16.18
C LYS A 247 -11.47 3.86 -14.90
N ARG A 248 -11.56 5.18 -14.71
CA ARG A 248 -12.35 5.84 -13.66
C ARG A 248 -13.87 5.67 -13.83
N GLU A 249 -14.40 5.72 -15.04
CA GLU A 249 -15.85 5.64 -15.29
C GLU A 249 -16.36 4.19 -15.33
N MET A 250 -15.51 3.22 -15.66
CA MET A 250 -15.86 1.80 -15.63
C MET A 250 -16.17 1.28 -14.21
N ILE A 251 -15.73 2.01 -13.17
CA ILE A 251 -16.03 1.70 -11.76
C ILE A 251 -17.40 2.26 -11.33
N CYS A 252 -17.88 3.36 -11.93
CA CYS A 252 -19.18 3.94 -11.57
C CYS A 252 -20.37 3.08 -12.00
N ILE A 253 -20.29 2.40 -13.14
CA ILE A 253 -21.43 1.61 -13.67
C ILE A 253 -21.71 0.35 -12.84
N THR A 254 -20.73 -0.13 -12.05
CA THR A 254 -20.95 -1.27 -11.12
C THR A 254 -21.70 -0.91 -9.83
N TYR A 255 -22.02 0.37 -9.60
CA TYR A 255 -22.75 0.83 -8.41
C TYR A 255 -24.24 1.13 -8.64
N GLU A 256 -24.74 1.11 -9.88
CA GLU A 256 -26.08 1.62 -10.22
C GLU A 256 -27.07 0.53 -10.69
N THR A 257 -26.68 -0.75 -10.66
CA THR A 257 -27.55 -1.89 -11.04
C THR A 257 -27.76 -2.88 -9.88
N SER A 258 -27.82 -2.36 -8.66
CA SER A 258 -28.13 -3.12 -7.45
C SER A 258 -29.22 -2.43 -6.64
N GLU A 259 -30.36 -2.18 -7.27
CA GLU A 259 -31.70 -2.13 -6.65
C GLU A 259 -32.64 -3.00 -7.48
#